data_AF-A0A0K2RGQ1-F1
#
_entry.id   AF-A0A0K2RGQ1-F1
#
_cell.length_a   1.000
_cell.length_b   1.000
_cell.length_c   1.000
_cell.angle_alpha   90.00
_cell.angle_beta   90.00
_cell.angle_gamma   90.00
#
_symmetry.space_group_name_H-M   'P 1'
#
loop_
_entity.id
_entity.type
_entity.pdbx_description
1 polymer ?
#
loop_
_entity_poly.entity_id
_entity_poly.type
_entity_poly.pdbx_seq_one_letter_code
_entity_poly.pdbx_strand_id
1 'polypeptide(L)'
;MTEARQNLSQQVKGRRGRAVDKAWAHRMLLLRAGDTLTEKAAHRLSEVFAADDPTGTLQAVWQVKEQLRFLLRTGSLEDAATAKQELEDLVKAAARPETSRLYRTVCRWWKEIEVLIVTGATTGKVEANNTAIKQIKRTARGYRNPSNYKSIILLRSAARTAA
;
A
#
# COMPACT_ATOMS: atom_id res chain seq x y z
N MET A 1 -6.29 -4.76 4.96
CA MET A 1 -6.54 -6.13 4.44
C MET A 1 -6.09 -7.26 5.35
N THR A 2 -4.83 -7.31 5.81
CA THR A 2 -4.37 -8.48 6.63
C THR A 2 -5.07 -8.58 7.97
N GLU A 3 -5.10 -7.48 8.74
CA GLU A 3 -5.77 -7.41 10.04
C GLU A 3 -7.28 -7.73 9.89
N ALA A 4 -7.97 -7.08 8.94
CA ALA A 4 -9.36 -7.37 8.61
C ALA A 4 -9.65 -8.86 8.33
N ARG A 5 -8.82 -9.54 7.53
CA ARG A 5 -8.98 -10.99 7.26
C ARG A 5 -8.74 -11.85 8.50
N GLN A 6 -7.76 -11.49 9.33
CA GLN A 6 -7.48 -12.23 10.56
C GLN A 6 -8.64 -12.08 11.55
N ASN A 7 -9.12 -10.86 11.75
CA ASN A 7 -10.25 -10.55 12.62
C ASN A 7 -11.53 -11.24 12.14
N LEU A 8 -11.84 -11.16 10.84
CA LEU A 8 -13.01 -11.82 10.26
C LEU A 8 -12.96 -13.34 10.42
N SER A 9 -11.79 -13.95 10.16
CA SER A 9 -11.62 -15.40 10.36
C SER A 9 -11.83 -15.80 11.81
N GLN A 10 -11.30 -15.03 12.75
CA GLN A 10 -11.50 -15.29 14.17
C GLN A 10 -12.96 -15.10 14.59
N GLN A 11 -13.64 -14.07 14.08
CA GLN A 11 -15.04 -13.77 14.38
C GLN A 11 -16.00 -14.83 13.82
N VAL A 12 -15.84 -15.20 12.55
CA VAL A 12 -16.79 -16.07 11.84
C VAL A 12 -16.49 -17.56 12.09
N LYS A 13 -15.20 -17.92 12.17
CA LYS A 13 -14.77 -19.33 12.22
C LYS A 13 -14.19 -19.73 13.57
N GLY A 14 -13.96 -18.79 14.50
CA GLY A 14 -13.34 -19.06 15.81
C GLY A 14 -11.87 -19.48 15.73
N ARG A 15 -11.25 -19.40 14.55
CA ARG A 15 -9.89 -19.88 14.28
C ARG A 15 -9.13 -18.98 13.32
N ARG A 16 -7.81 -19.14 13.29
CA ARG A 16 -6.97 -18.61 12.20
C ARG A 16 -7.42 -19.18 10.85
N GLY A 17 -7.35 -18.35 9.82
CA GLY A 17 -7.70 -18.77 8.49
C GLY A 17 -6.62 -19.62 7.82
N ARG A 18 -7.08 -20.46 6.89
CA ARG A 18 -6.35 -21.59 6.29
C ARG A 18 -6.46 -21.51 4.77
N ALA A 19 -5.63 -22.29 4.07
CA ALA A 19 -5.65 -22.33 2.60
C ALA A 19 -6.99 -22.79 1.99
N VAL A 20 -7.84 -23.48 2.77
CA VAL A 20 -9.20 -23.86 2.35
C VAL A 20 -10.19 -22.70 2.36
N ASP A 21 -9.88 -21.62 3.08
CA ASP A 21 -10.71 -20.42 3.12
C ASP A 21 -10.35 -19.56 1.88
N LYS A 22 -11.33 -19.27 1.01
CA LYS A 22 -11.14 -18.48 -0.22
C LYS A 22 -10.44 -17.14 0.03
N ALA A 23 -10.77 -16.42 1.10
CA ALA A 23 -10.12 -15.16 1.49
C ALA A 23 -8.63 -15.31 1.85
N TRP A 24 -8.20 -16.52 2.19
CA TRP A 24 -6.80 -16.86 2.44
C TRP A 24 -6.11 -17.44 1.22
N ALA A 25 -6.77 -18.33 0.48
CA ALA A 25 -6.29 -18.91 -0.78
C ALA A 25 -6.02 -17.82 -1.83
N HIS A 26 -6.94 -16.86 -1.95
CA HIS A 26 -6.90 -15.80 -2.96
C HIS A 26 -6.53 -14.44 -2.38
N ARG A 27 -5.80 -14.42 -1.26
CA ARG A 27 -5.38 -13.19 -0.57
C ARG A 27 -4.69 -12.14 -1.46
N MET A 28 -4.02 -12.58 -2.53
CA MET A 28 -3.33 -11.68 -3.45
C MET A 28 -4.32 -10.85 -4.30
N LEU A 29 -5.51 -11.38 -4.59
CA LEU A 29 -6.55 -10.63 -5.31
C LEU A 29 -7.01 -9.41 -4.50
N LEU A 30 -7.10 -9.56 -3.19
CA LEU A 30 -7.47 -8.46 -2.28
C LEU A 30 -6.40 -7.36 -2.23
N LEU A 31 -5.13 -7.68 -2.51
CA LEU A 31 -4.04 -6.71 -2.52
C LEU A 31 -3.85 -6.06 -3.89
N ARG A 32 -4.18 -6.77 -4.97
CA ARG A 32 -4.09 -6.24 -6.32
C ARG A 32 -5.07 -5.07 -6.51
N ALA A 33 -4.64 -4.16 -7.37
CA ALA A 33 -5.39 -3.03 -7.87
C ALA A 33 -6.64 -3.49 -8.62
N GLY A 34 -7.83 -3.07 -8.20
CA GLY A 34 -9.10 -3.49 -8.76
C GLY A 34 -9.22 -3.18 -10.25
N ASP A 35 -8.75 -1.98 -10.64
CA ASP A 35 -8.67 -1.48 -12.02
C ASP A 35 -7.74 -2.30 -12.93
N THR A 36 -6.92 -3.19 -12.37
CA THR A 36 -5.99 -4.04 -13.12
C THR A 36 -6.40 -5.51 -13.16
N LEU A 37 -7.54 -5.85 -12.55
CA LEU A 37 -8.03 -7.22 -12.54
C LEU A 37 -8.62 -7.57 -13.91
N THR A 38 -8.15 -8.68 -14.48
CA THR A 38 -8.87 -9.34 -15.58
C THR A 38 -10.26 -9.73 -15.10
N GLU A 39 -11.24 -9.81 -16.01
CA GLU A 39 -12.61 -10.24 -15.72
C GLU A 39 -12.66 -11.52 -14.86
N LYS A 40 -11.89 -12.56 -15.23
CA LYS A 40 -11.79 -13.81 -14.46
C LYS A 40 -11.31 -13.61 -13.02
N ALA A 41 -10.40 -12.67 -12.79
CA ALA A 41 -9.88 -12.35 -11.47
C ALA A 41 -10.87 -11.51 -10.65
N ALA A 42 -11.62 -10.62 -11.30
CA ALA A 42 -12.73 -9.88 -10.69
C ALA A 42 -13.86 -10.83 -10.25
N HIS A 43 -14.24 -11.78 -11.11
CA HIS A 43 -15.21 -12.84 -10.74
C HIS A 43 -14.71 -13.67 -9.55
N ARG A 44 -13.44 -14.05 -9.54
CA ARG A 44 -12.87 -14.78 -8.40
C ARG A 44 -12.84 -13.93 -7.12
N LEU A 45 -12.66 -12.63 -7.24
CA LEU A 45 -12.72 -11.71 -6.10
C LEU A 45 -14.16 -11.59 -5.57
N SER A 46 -15.17 -11.51 -6.43
CA SER A 46 -16.57 -11.49 -5.98
C SER A 46 -16.95 -12.79 -5.28
N GLU A 47 -16.49 -13.95 -5.78
CA GLU A 47 -16.65 -15.23 -5.09
C GLU A 47 -16.01 -15.27 -3.70
N VAL A 48 -14.87 -14.58 -3.50
CA VAL A 48 -14.22 -14.48 -2.19
C VAL A 48 -15.13 -13.74 -1.22
N PHE A 49 -15.71 -12.62 -1.64
CA PHE A 49 -16.64 -11.86 -0.80
C PHE A 49 -17.90 -12.67 -0.50
N ALA A 50 -18.50 -13.30 -1.52
CA ALA A 50 -19.73 -14.08 -1.36
C ALA A 50 -19.56 -15.28 -0.40
N ALA A 51 -18.40 -15.95 -0.42
CA ALA A 51 -18.19 -17.18 0.36
C ALA A 51 -17.62 -16.92 1.76
N ASP A 52 -16.72 -15.94 1.91
CA ASP A 52 -15.90 -15.77 3.11
C ASP A 52 -16.08 -14.43 3.81
N ASP A 53 -16.99 -13.57 3.34
CA ASP A 53 -17.32 -12.29 3.95
C ASP A 53 -18.81 -12.13 4.28
N PRO A 54 -19.37 -12.99 5.14
CA PRO A 54 -20.80 -12.93 5.50
C PRO A 54 -21.21 -11.63 6.21
N THR A 55 -20.25 -10.85 6.70
CA THR A 55 -20.50 -9.56 7.37
C THR A 55 -20.28 -8.35 6.44
N GLY A 56 -19.88 -8.56 5.18
CA GLY A 56 -19.53 -7.50 4.23
C GLY A 56 -18.30 -6.66 4.63
N THR A 57 -17.61 -7.07 5.69
CA THR A 57 -16.53 -6.29 6.30
C THR A 57 -15.28 -6.32 5.45
N LEU A 58 -14.92 -7.48 4.92
CA LEU A 58 -13.74 -7.62 4.08
C LEU A 58 -13.87 -6.80 2.79
N GLN A 59 -15.07 -6.79 2.20
CA GLN A 59 -15.39 -5.98 1.03
C GLN A 59 -15.33 -4.49 1.36
N ALA A 60 -15.92 -4.04 2.47
CA ALA A 60 -15.85 -2.65 2.89
C ALA A 60 -14.40 -2.17 3.11
N VAL A 61 -13.56 -2.97 3.77
CA VAL A 61 -12.13 -2.64 3.95
C VAL A 61 -11.38 -2.63 2.61
N TRP A 62 -11.76 -3.52 1.67
CA TRP A 62 -11.19 -3.51 0.32
C TRP A 62 -11.57 -2.25 -0.46
N GLN A 63 -12.81 -1.77 -0.34
CA GLN A 63 -13.26 -0.52 -0.96
C GLN A 63 -12.49 0.69 -0.40
N VAL A 64 -12.30 0.78 0.92
CA VAL A 64 -11.47 1.83 1.54
C VAL A 64 -10.05 1.81 0.96
N LYS A 65 -9.46 0.62 0.77
CA LYS A 65 -8.14 0.48 0.16
C LYS A 65 -8.13 0.99 -1.29
N GLU A 66 -9.12 0.61 -2.10
CA GLU A 66 -9.19 1.05 -3.49
C GLU A 66 -9.46 2.55 -3.61
N GLN A 67 -10.29 3.13 -2.75
CA GLN A 67 -10.52 4.57 -2.74
C GLN A 67 -9.25 5.35 -2.39
N LEU A 68 -8.46 4.88 -1.43
CA LEU A 68 -7.15 5.49 -1.16
C LEU A 68 -6.21 5.38 -2.37
N ARG A 69 -6.23 4.26 -3.10
CA ARG A 69 -5.44 4.13 -4.33
C ARG A 69 -5.88 5.11 -5.41
N PHE A 70 -7.19 5.30 -5.55
CA PHE A 70 -7.76 6.25 -6.49
C PHE A 70 -7.35 7.68 -6.12
N LEU A 71 -7.53 8.07 -4.85
CA LEU A 71 -7.10 9.36 -4.30
C LEU A 71 -5.63 9.66 -4.63
N LEU A 72 -4.72 8.71 -4.37
CA LEU A 72 -3.29 8.92 -4.61
C LEU A 72 -2.89 9.02 -6.09
N ARG A 73 -3.83 8.80 -7.01
CA ARG A 73 -3.63 8.90 -8.47
C ARG A 73 -4.41 10.04 -9.10
N THR A 74 -5.08 10.88 -8.31
CA THR A 74 -5.78 12.06 -8.84
C THR A 74 -4.79 13.02 -9.50
N GLY A 75 -5.28 13.80 -10.47
CA GLY A 75 -4.49 14.78 -11.20
C GLY A 75 -4.56 16.20 -10.66
N SER A 76 -5.48 16.47 -9.73
CA SER A 76 -5.74 17.79 -9.17
C SER A 76 -6.03 17.73 -7.67
N LEU A 77 -5.85 18.86 -6.98
CA LEU A 77 -6.19 18.98 -5.56
C LEU A 77 -7.71 18.98 -5.32
N GLU A 78 -8.48 19.46 -6.28
CA GLU A 78 -9.95 19.44 -6.22
C GLU A 78 -10.46 18.00 -6.24
N ASP A 79 -10.01 17.19 -7.21
CA ASP A 79 -10.36 15.77 -7.29
C ASP A 79 -9.89 15.01 -6.05
N ALA A 80 -8.70 15.37 -5.52
CA ALA A 80 -8.15 14.76 -4.32
C ALA A 80 -8.99 15.06 -3.07
N ALA A 81 -9.51 16.29 -2.94
CA ALA A 81 -10.38 16.68 -1.85
C ALA A 81 -11.70 15.89 -1.89
N THR A 82 -12.30 15.76 -3.08
CA THR A 82 -13.50 14.94 -3.30
C THR A 82 -13.22 13.47 -2.96
N ALA A 83 -12.14 12.91 -3.49
CA ALA A 83 -11.76 11.52 -3.23
C ALA A 83 -11.45 11.27 -1.74
N LYS A 84 -10.91 12.27 -1.02
CA LYS A 84 -10.69 12.20 0.43
C LYS A 84 -12.00 12.20 1.21
N GLN A 85 -13.01 12.96 0.78
CA GLN A 85 -14.33 12.96 1.39
C GLN A 85 -15.00 11.59 1.23
N GLU A 86 -14.99 11.04 0.01
CA GLU A 86 -15.49 9.69 -0.27
C GLU A 86 -14.74 8.63 0.56
N LEU A 87 -13.42 8.79 0.73
CA LEU A 87 -12.62 7.90 1.58
C LEU A 87 -13.08 7.98 3.03
N GLU A 88 -13.38 9.17 3.56
CA GLU A 88 -13.91 9.34 4.91
C GLU A 88 -15.25 8.63 5.08
N ASP A 89 -16.15 8.77 4.11
CA ASP A 89 -17.48 8.17 4.15
C ASP A 89 -17.40 6.63 4.10
N LEU A 90 -16.52 6.08 3.26
CA LEU A 90 -16.24 4.64 3.24
C LEU A 90 -15.61 4.15 4.55
N VAL A 91 -14.73 4.94 5.18
CA VAL A 91 -14.13 4.59 6.47
C VAL A 91 -15.18 4.55 7.58
N LYS A 92 -16.11 5.53 7.60
CA LYS A 92 -17.25 5.56 8.51
C LYS A 92 -18.17 4.37 8.29
N ALA A 93 -18.51 4.07 7.03
CA ALA A 93 -19.36 2.95 6.67
C ALA A 93 -18.74 1.60 7.03
N ALA A 94 -17.43 1.42 6.83
CA ALA A 94 -16.72 0.20 7.21
C ALA A 94 -16.68 0.02 8.74
N ALA A 95 -16.64 1.12 9.51
CA ALA A 95 -16.66 1.14 10.97
C ALA A 95 -15.62 0.20 11.63
N ARG A 96 -14.42 0.08 11.03
CA ARG A 96 -13.35 -0.80 11.52
C ARG A 96 -12.15 -0.03 12.10
N PRO A 97 -11.51 -0.52 13.18
CA PRO A 97 -10.33 0.13 13.76
C PRO A 97 -9.18 0.30 12.75
N GLU A 98 -8.97 -0.67 11.87
CA GLU A 98 -7.92 -0.64 10.85
C GLU A 98 -8.17 0.43 9.77
N THR A 99 -9.42 0.68 9.37
CA THR A 99 -9.75 1.73 8.38
C THR A 99 -9.67 3.10 9.02
N SER A 100 -10.13 3.26 10.27
CA SER A 100 -9.98 4.50 11.03
C SER A 100 -8.50 4.86 11.27
N ARG A 101 -7.65 3.86 11.56
CA ARG A 101 -6.21 4.06 11.72
C ARG A 101 -5.56 4.49 10.40
N LEU A 102 -5.94 3.86 9.29
CA LEU A 102 -5.49 4.25 7.95
C LEU A 102 -5.87 5.70 7.64
N TYR A 103 -7.14 6.07 7.84
CA TYR A 103 -7.63 7.43 7.56
C TYR A 103 -6.90 8.48 8.40
N ARG A 104 -6.65 8.19 9.69
CA ARG A 104 -5.86 9.08 10.56
C ARG A 104 -4.44 9.31 10.01
N THR A 105 -3.81 8.27 9.45
CA THR A 105 -2.52 8.41 8.77
C THR A 105 -2.65 9.30 7.53
N VAL A 106 -3.68 9.11 6.70
CA VAL A 106 -3.92 9.97 5.53
C VAL A 106 -4.07 11.44 5.94
N CYS A 107 -4.90 11.73 6.95
CA CYS A 107 -5.08 13.10 7.45
C CYS A 107 -3.78 13.69 8.02
N ARG A 108 -2.98 12.89 8.73
CA ARG A 108 -1.70 13.34 9.29
C ARG A 108 -0.71 13.77 8.22
N TRP A 109 -0.69 13.05 7.10
CA TRP A 109 0.26 13.25 5.99
C TRP A 109 -0.37 14.00 4.81
N TRP A 110 -1.46 14.74 5.05
CA TRP A 110 -2.25 15.33 3.97
C TRP A 110 -1.42 16.31 3.13
N LYS A 111 -0.64 17.17 3.80
CA LYS A 111 0.22 18.15 3.12
C LYS A 111 1.23 17.49 2.17
N GLU A 112 1.82 16.37 2.56
CA GLU A 112 2.76 15.62 1.72
C GLU A 112 2.05 14.91 0.57
N ILE A 113 0.81 14.44 0.78
CA ILE A 113 -0.03 13.87 -0.28
C ILE A 113 -0.39 14.94 -1.32
N GLU A 114 -0.74 16.16 -0.90
CA GLU A 114 -0.97 17.28 -1.82
C GLU A 114 0.27 17.58 -2.68
N VAL A 115 1.46 17.58 -2.06
CA VAL A 115 2.72 17.73 -2.79
C VAL A 115 2.91 16.61 -3.81
N LEU A 116 2.65 15.36 -3.44
CA LEU A 116 2.71 14.22 -4.35
C LEU A 116 1.77 14.42 -5.56
N ILE A 117 0.54 14.86 -5.34
CA ILE A 117 -0.46 15.04 -6.41
C ILE A 117 -0.03 16.15 -7.37
N VAL A 118 0.40 17.31 -6.83
CA VAL A 118 0.77 18.46 -7.65
C VAL A 118 2.07 18.25 -8.42
N THR A 119 3.05 17.60 -7.79
CA THR A 119 4.43 17.55 -8.34
C THR A 119 4.84 16.18 -8.86
N GLY A 120 4.10 15.11 -8.51
CA GLY A 120 4.54 13.73 -8.70
C GLY A 120 5.80 13.35 -7.90
N ALA A 121 6.26 14.23 -7.00
CA ALA A 121 7.49 13.99 -6.26
C ALA A 121 7.31 12.85 -5.26
N THR A 122 8.22 11.89 -5.32
CA THR A 122 8.27 10.77 -4.38
C THR A 122 9.66 10.67 -3.78
N THR A 123 9.76 10.07 -2.59
CA THR A 123 11.03 9.67 -1.99
C THR A 123 11.73 8.55 -2.77
N GLY A 124 11.18 8.10 -3.91
CA GLY A 124 11.71 6.99 -4.71
C GLY A 124 13.16 7.22 -5.17
N LYS A 125 13.51 8.45 -5.59
CA LYS A 125 14.90 8.79 -5.96
C LYS A 125 15.85 8.67 -4.76
N VAL A 126 15.42 9.16 -3.60
CA VAL A 126 16.19 9.07 -2.35
C VAL A 126 16.36 7.62 -1.91
N GLU A 127 15.29 6.82 -1.98
CA GLU A 127 15.33 5.39 -1.62
C GLU A 127 16.16 4.55 -2.59
N ALA A 128 16.15 4.86 -3.89
CA ALA A 128 17.04 4.23 -4.87
C ALA A 128 18.51 4.49 -4.53
N ASN A 129 18.85 5.73 -4.16
CA ASN A 129 20.18 6.11 -3.71
C ASN A 129 20.56 5.40 -2.40
N ASN A 130 19.68 5.43 -1.39
CA ASN A 130 19.88 4.72 -0.13
C ASN A 130 20.09 3.22 -0.34
N THR A 131 19.35 2.61 -1.26
CA THR A 131 19.49 1.19 -1.61
C THR A 131 20.85 0.92 -2.26
N ALA A 132 21.27 1.73 -3.22
CA ALA A 132 22.59 1.61 -3.85
C ALA A 132 23.72 1.76 -2.82
N ILE A 133 23.63 2.75 -1.92
CA ILE A 133 24.57 2.95 -0.81
C ILE A 133 24.63 1.71 0.10
N LYS A 134 23.47 1.16 0.48
CA LYS A 134 23.38 -0.07 1.29
C LYS A 134 24.00 -1.27 0.56
N GLN A 135 23.84 -1.39 -0.76
CA GLN A 135 24.47 -2.45 -1.56
C GLN A 135 25.99 -2.32 -1.60
N ILE A 136 26.52 -1.10 -1.76
CA ILE A 136 27.96 -0.81 -1.68
C ILE A 136 28.50 -1.28 -0.33
N LYS A 137 27.83 -0.92 0.77
CA LYS A 137 28.21 -1.33 2.12
C LYS A 137 28.20 -2.85 2.29
N ARG A 138 27.15 -3.53 1.80
CA ARG A 138 27.01 -5.00 1.90
C ARG A 138 28.08 -5.74 1.11
N THR A 139 28.35 -5.30 -0.12
CA THR A 139 29.37 -5.91 -1.00
C THR A 139 30.76 -5.81 -0.39
N ALA A 140 31.09 -4.65 0.20
CA ALA A 140 32.38 -4.44 0.86
C ALA A 140 32.51 -5.12 2.24
N ARG A 141 31.43 -5.75 2.76
CA ARG A 141 31.35 -6.29 4.13
C ARG A 141 31.68 -5.24 5.22
N GLY A 142 31.33 -3.99 4.95
CA GLY A 142 31.60 -2.84 5.82
C GLY A 142 32.92 -2.14 5.51
N TYR A 143 32.96 -0.83 5.76
CA TYR A 143 34.16 -0.01 5.61
C TYR A 143 34.67 0.37 6.99
N ARG A 144 35.98 0.23 7.22
CA ARG A 144 36.64 0.68 8.46
C ARG A 144 36.86 2.19 8.49
N ASN A 145 37.05 2.81 7.31
CA ASN A 145 37.27 4.24 7.15
C ASN A 145 36.05 4.92 6.50
N PRO A 146 35.35 5.84 7.21
CA PRO A 146 34.20 6.57 6.67
C PRO A 146 34.50 7.42 5.44
N SER A 147 35.71 7.98 5.33
CA SER A 147 36.13 8.78 4.17
C SER A 147 36.19 7.93 2.91
N ASN A 148 36.76 6.71 3.01
CA ASN A 148 36.79 5.77 1.88
C ASN A 148 35.39 5.33 1.47
N TYR A 149 34.50 5.12 2.45
CA TYR A 149 33.09 4.81 2.17
C TYR A 149 32.41 5.93 1.39
N LYS A 150 32.60 7.19 1.81
CA LYS A 150 32.08 8.37 1.11
C LYS A 150 32.63 8.47 -0.31
N SER A 151 33.94 8.29 -0.49
CA SER A 151 34.59 8.34 -1.82
C SER A 151 34.00 7.31 -2.78
N ILE A 152 33.79 6.07 -2.34
CA ILE A 152 33.21 5.02 -3.20
C ILE A 152 31.75 5.31 -3.55
N ILE A 153 30.96 5.86 -2.62
CA ILE A 153 29.58 6.30 -2.91
C ILE A 153 29.59 7.35 -4.00
N LEU A 154 30.41 8.40 -3.84
CA LEU A 154 30.47 9.50 -4.81
C LEU A 154 30.98 9.02 -6.18
N LEU A 155 32.01 8.17 -6.22
CA LEU A 155 32.54 7.58 -7.44
C LEU A 155 31.48 6.79 -8.22
N ARG A 156 30.73 5.91 -7.53
CA ARG A 156 29.67 5.11 -8.16
C ARG A 156 28.47 5.96 -8.60
N SER A 157 28.13 7.00 -7.84
CA SER A 157 27.04 7.90 -8.22
C SER A 157 27.42 8.71 -9.46
N ALA A 158 28.64 9.26 -9.54
CA ALA A 158 29.13 10.01 -10.69
C ALA A 158 29.16 9.16 -11.98
N ALA A 159 29.64 7.91 -11.88
CA ALA A 159 29.68 6.99 -13.01
C ALA A 159 28.28 6.64 -13.58
N ARG A 160 27.23 6.65 -12.73
CA ARG A 160 25.84 6.39 -13.17
C ARG A 160 25.16 7.61 -13.80
N THR A 161 25.64 8.82 -13.55
CA THR A 161 25.08 10.04 -14.14
C THR A 161 25.66 10.31 -15.54
N ALA A 162 26.84 9.77 -15.85
CA ALA A 162 27.54 9.96 -17.11
C ALA A 162 27.26 8.88 -18.18
N ALA A 163 26.52 7.82 -17.83
CA ALA A 163 26.14 6.70 -18.69
C ALA A 163 24.65 6.74 -19.01
#